data_AF-A0AAU7MWG4-F1
#
_entry.id   AF-A0AAU7MWG4-F1
#
_cell.length_a   1.000
_cell.length_b   1.000
_cell.length_c   1.000
_cell.angle_alpha   90.00
_cell.angle_beta   90.00
_cell.angle_gamma   90.00
#
_symmetry.space_group_name_H-M   'P 1'
#
loop_
_entity.id
_entity.type
_entity.pdbx_description
1 polymer ?
#
loop_
_entity_poly.entity_id
_entity_poly.type
_entity_poly.pdbx_seq_one_letter_code
_entity_poly.pdbx_strand_id
1 'polypeptide(L)'
;MKTKHPKIAKIFTDCANKAKSETNICMHPNCNEKAINSHIMQKNGILSSIAEDKHLWESSIDHFKQEYTRFHRKGINKIYTFTGFCNNHDTSIFSKIETEGAIDFQDYESCLLFALRTTYNELWLKEVVIKMLGCVIDHSGVDTDNEMLKETIRQNKLGIKDLEFYTKSMWSDLENKTESFVFENREMDFKEICLNAIFTYDTSSEIMDYQYKNRKDMERTSEIFISYFPYKHKSILLMGYHKDDTAKLKSYVNLFFKENIKRTHKRLSSLIIFNCETWVCSNSFYKEKFEGLDSEFFKAMKFSAKNGNERKTFNFDLFKTDFKMAFKNFINKSVGQQRRL
;
A
#
# COMPACT_ATOMS: atom_id res chain seq x y z
N MET A 1 17.73 -7.63 16.95
CA MET A 1 17.58 -8.60 18.06
C MET A 1 16.51 -9.62 17.71
N LYS A 2 16.65 -10.89 18.13
CA LYS A 2 15.62 -11.93 17.93
C LYS A 2 14.41 -11.70 18.85
N THR A 3 13.24 -12.17 18.45
CA THR A 3 12.02 -12.11 19.26
C THR A 3 12.15 -12.93 20.55
N LYS A 4 11.45 -12.50 21.62
CA LYS A 4 11.32 -13.27 22.86
C LYS A 4 10.27 -14.39 22.77
N HIS A 5 9.44 -14.39 21.71
CA HIS A 5 8.33 -15.32 21.53
C HIS A 5 8.43 -16.08 20.18
N PRO A 6 9.46 -16.93 19.99
CA PRO A 6 9.69 -17.60 18.71
C PRO A 6 8.59 -18.59 18.32
N LYS A 7 7.89 -19.20 19.30
CA LYS A 7 6.74 -20.08 19.04
C LYS A 7 5.58 -19.30 18.41
N ILE A 8 5.25 -18.13 18.96
CA ILE A 8 4.20 -17.26 18.41
C ILE A 8 4.61 -16.76 17.01
N ALA A 9 5.87 -16.35 16.82
CA ALA A 9 6.37 -15.95 15.50
C ALA A 9 6.22 -17.04 14.44
N LYS A 10 6.46 -18.30 14.81
CA LYS A 10 6.22 -19.45 13.94
C LYS A 10 4.74 -19.60 13.60
N ILE A 11 3.83 -19.52 14.58
CA ILE A 11 2.37 -19.61 14.35
C ILE A 11 1.91 -18.55 13.34
N PHE A 12 2.29 -17.29 13.53
CA PHE A 12 1.96 -16.21 12.58
C PHE A 12 2.51 -16.50 11.18
N THR A 13 3.74 -17.00 11.08
CA THR A 13 4.35 -17.34 9.78
C THR A 13 3.61 -18.48 9.08
N ASP A 14 3.28 -19.55 9.82
CA ASP A 14 2.58 -20.72 9.29
C ASP A 14 1.15 -20.36 8.87
N CYS A 15 0.42 -19.59 9.68
CA CYS A 15 -0.91 -19.08 9.34
C CYS A 15 -0.89 -18.10 8.15
N ALA A 16 0.12 -17.24 8.03
CA ALA A 16 0.25 -16.34 6.88
C ALA A 16 0.49 -17.11 5.57
N ASN A 17 1.33 -18.16 5.62
CA ASN A 17 1.58 -19.03 4.46
C ASN A 17 0.31 -19.79 4.06
N LYS A 18 -0.41 -20.36 5.04
CA LYS A 18 -1.69 -21.03 4.82
C LYS A 18 -2.71 -20.08 4.18
N ALA A 19 -2.92 -18.90 4.77
CA ALA A 19 -3.86 -17.90 4.28
C ALA A 19 -3.58 -17.50 2.82
N LYS A 20 -2.30 -17.23 2.46
CA LYS A 20 -1.91 -16.94 1.08
C LYS A 20 -2.19 -18.12 0.14
N SER A 21 -1.93 -19.34 0.58
CA SER A 21 -2.18 -20.53 -0.24
C SER A 21 -3.67 -20.79 -0.50
N GLU A 22 -4.54 -20.35 0.42
CA GLU A 22 -6.00 -20.46 0.34
C GLU A 22 -6.69 -19.24 -0.30
N THR A 23 -5.95 -18.15 -0.54
CA THR A 23 -6.43 -16.97 -1.29
C THR A 23 -5.84 -16.98 -2.70
N ASN A 24 -6.30 -17.96 -3.49
CA ASN A 24 -5.72 -18.29 -4.79
C ASN A 24 -6.77 -18.49 -5.89
N ILE A 25 -7.98 -17.98 -5.71
CA ILE A 25 -9.04 -17.95 -6.72
C ILE A 25 -9.06 -16.57 -7.38
N CYS A 26 -9.31 -16.53 -8.68
CA CYS A 26 -9.42 -15.28 -9.45
C CYS A 26 -10.49 -14.36 -8.84
N MET A 27 -10.15 -13.09 -8.63
CA MET A 27 -11.03 -12.08 -8.03
C MET A 27 -11.89 -11.33 -9.06
N HIS A 28 -11.83 -11.72 -10.33
CA HIS A 28 -12.73 -11.20 -11.36
C HIS A 28 -14.16 -11.71 -11.09
N PRO A 29 -15.20 -10.86 -11.22
CA PRO A 29 -16.58 -11.31 -11.04
C PRO A 29 -16.90 -12.55 -11.89
N ASN A 30 -17.57 -13.53 -11.30
CA ASN A 30 -17.98 -14.77 -11.98
C ASN A 30 -16.84 -15.67 -12.49
N CYS A 31 -15.62 -15.55 -11.94
CA CYS A 31 -14.51 -16.46 -12.26
C CYS A 31 -14.15 -17.36 -11.07
N ASN A 32 -13.97 -18.65 -11.32
CA ASN A 32 -13.55 -19.64 -10.31
C ASN A 32 -12.19 -20.27 -10.64
N GLU A 33 -11.49 -19.75 -11.66
CA GLU A 33 -10.17 -20.24 -12.05
C GLU A 33 -9.12 -19.91 -11.01
N LYS A 34 -8.05 -20.70 -10.98
CA LYS A 34 -6.92 -20.45 -10.09
C LYS A 34 -6.20 -19.16 -10.49
N ALA A 35 -5.98 -18.27 -9.52
CA ALA A 35 -5.20 -17.07 -9.70
C ALA A 35 -3.71 -17.39 -9.88
N ILE A 36 -3.04 -16.60 -10.71
CA ILE A 36 -1.59 -16.60 -10.87
C ILE A 36 -0.96 -15.51 -9.99
N ASN A 37 0.37 -15.51 -9.87
CA ASN A 37 1.07 -14.37 -9.26
C ASN A 37 1.12 -13.22 -10.27
N SER A 38 0.19 -12.29 -10.14
CA SER A 38 0.14 -11.05 -10.92
C SER A 38 1.06 -10.00 -10.30
N HIS A 39 1.81 -9.27 -11.12
CA HIS A 39 2.55 -8.10 -10.64
C HIS A 39 1.62 -6.92 -10.40
N ILE A 40 1.84 -6.19 -9.31
CA ILE A 40 1.06 -4.98 -8.98
C ILE A 40 1.34 -3.87 -10.00
N MET A 41 2.54 -3.86 -10.57
CA MET A 41 2.99 -2.92 -11.60
C MET A 41 3.69 -3.68 -12.73
N GLN A 42 3.65 -3.13 -13.95
CA GLN A 42 4.22 -3.76 -15.15
C GLN A 42 5.65 -4.29 -14.89
N LYS A 43 5.84 -5.60 -15.06
CA LYS A 43 7.12 -6.24 -14.77
C LYS A 43 8.20 -5.79 -15.76
N ASN A 44 7.88 -5.87 -17.05
CA ASN A 44 8.76 -5.44 -18.13
C ASN A 44 8.55 -3.93 -18.34
N GLY A 45 9.59 -3.16 -18.61
CA GLY A 45 9.49 -1.71 -18.68
C GLY A 45 9.58 -1.05 -17.29
N ILE A 46 8.56 -1.14 -16.44
CA ILE A 46 8.54 -0.41 -15.15
C ILE A 46 9.45 -1.05 -14.11
N LEU A 47 9.11 -2.25 -13.59
CA LEU A 47 9.90 -2.87 -12.52
C LEU A 47 11.30 -3.26 -12.99
N SER A 48 11.43 -3.76 -14.23
CA SER A 48 12.73 -4.16 -14.79
C SER A 48 13.68 -2.98 -15.00
N SER A 49 13.18 -1.75 -15.18
CA SER A 49 14.04 -0.56 -15.36
C SER A 49 14.85 -0.19 -14.12
N ILE A 50 14.41 -0.63 -12.94
CA ILE A 50 15.06 -0.33 -11.64
C ILE A 50 15.59 -1.59 -10.94
N ALA A 51 15.48 -2.77 -11.58
CA ALA A 51 15.89 -4.04 -10.99
C ALA A 51 17.34 -4.37 -11.29
N GLU A 52 18.21 -4.23 -10.28
CA GLU A 52 19.61 -4.65 -10.34
C GLU A 52 19.71 -6.18 -10.11
N ASP A 53 20.40 -6.89 -11.01
CA ASP A 53 20.48 -8.36 -11.06
C ASP A 53 19.13 -9.07 -11.03
N LYS A 54 18.08 -8.48 -11.62
CA LYS A 54 16.69 -8.99 -11.55
C LYS A 54 16.14 -9.07 -10.11
N HIS A 55 16.59 -8.18 -9.22
CA HIS A 55 16.12 -8.10 -7.85
C HIS A 55 15.75 -6.67 -7.46
N LEU A 56 14.80 -6.54 -6.54
CA LEU A 56 14.37 -5.29 -5.92
C LEU A 56 14.32 -5.45 -4.40
N TRP A 57 14.15 -4.34 -3.69
CA TRP A 57 14.02 -4.30 -2.23
C TRP A 57 12.60 -3.92 -1.82
N GLU A 58 12.04 -4.64 -0.85
CA GLU A 58 10.75 -4.33 -0.21
C GLU A 58 10.88 -4.32 1.32
N SER A 59 10.04 -3.54 1.99
CA SER A 59 9.84 -3.64 3.44
C SER A 59 8.89 -4.80 3.74
N SER A 60 9.13 -5.52 4.85
CA SER A 60 8.27 -6.62 5.28
C SER A 60 8.27 -6.79 6.78
N ILE A 61 7.26 -7.49 7.27
CA ILE A 61 7.18 -7.96 8.65
C ILE A 61 7.95 -9.28 8.80
N ASP A 62 8.80 -9.36 9.82
CA ASP A 62 9.55 -10.53 10.26
C ASP A 62 9.34 -10.73 11.76
N HIS A 63 8.37 -11.58 12.11
CA HIS A 63 8.00 -11.87 13.49
C HIS A 63 9.12 -12.54 14.30
N PHE A 64 10.17 -13.06 13.67
CA PHE A 64 11.34 -13.62 14.37
C PHE A 64 12.29 -12.53 14.88
N LYS A 65 12.12 -11.28 14.47
CA LYS A 65 12.82 -10.12 15.02
C LYS A 65 11.98 -9.44 16.10
N GLN A 66 12.66 -8.87 17.10
CA GLN A 66 12.01 -8.04 18.12
C GLN A 66 11.48 -6.72 17.54
N GLU A 67 12.29 -6.08 16.69
CA GLU A 67 11.85 -5.01 15.80
C GLU A 67 11.49 -5.69 14.49
N TYR A 68 10.20 -5.93 14.29
CA TYR A 68 9.72 -6.85 13.26
C TYR A 68 9.69 -6.25 11.86
N THR A 69 10.13 -5.01 11.66
CA THR A 69 10.30 -4.45 10.31
C THR A 69 11.67 -4.85 9.77
N ARG A 70 11.72 -5.32 8.52
CA ARG A 70 12.98 -5.55 7.81
C ARG A 70 12.86 -5.19 6.34
N PHE A 71 13.97 -4.76 5.77
CA PHE A 71 14.14 -4.72 4.32
C PHE A 71 14.71 -6.04 3.83
N HIS A 72 14.24 -6.52 2.70
CA HIS A 72 14.81 -7.70 2.08
C HIS A 72 14.81 -7.59 0.55
N ARG A 73 15.84 -8.19 -0.04
CA ARG A 73 16.04 -8.25 -1.49
C ARG A 73 15.35 -9.49 -2.03
N LYS A 74 14.53 -9.34 -3.08
CA LYS A 74 13.73 -10.43 -3.65
C LYS A 74 13.74 -10.35 -5.17
N GLY A 75 13.73 -11.50 -5.83
CA GLY A 75 13.76 -11.59 -7.28
C GLY A 75 12.50 -11.00 -7.91
N ILE A 76 12.65 -10.34 -9.06
CA ILE A 76 11.59 -9.60 -9.75
C ILE A 76 10.37 -10.47 -10.08
N ASN A 77 10.55 -11.78 -10.25
CA ASN A 77 9.44 -12.72 -10.52
C ASN A 77 8.54 -13.00 -9.31
N LYS A 78 8.94 -12.63 -8.09
CA LYS A 78 8.21 -12.92 -6.84
C LYS A 78 7.96 -11.67 -5.99
N ILE A 79 8.67 -10.57 -6.25
CA ILE A 79 8.50 -9.32 -5.53
C ILE A 79 7.36 -8.54 -6.15
N TYR A 80 6.63 -7.78 -5.33
CA TYR A 80 5.58 -6.90 -5.84
C TYR A 80 4.49 -7.63 -6.63
N THR A 81 4.11 -8.82 -6.15
CA THR A 81 3.09 -9.69 -6.75
C THR A 81 2.05 -10.11 -5.72
N PHE A 82 0.84 -10.41 -6.21
CA PHE A 82 -0.26 -10.97 -5.43
C PHE A 82 -1.04 -12.00 -6.27
N THR A 83 -1.81 -12.88 -5.63
CA THR A 83 -2.62 -13.90 -6.32
C THR A 83 -4.05 -13.42 -6.56
N GLY A 84 -4.19 -12.38 -7.39
CA GLY A 84 -5.49 -11.72 -7.64
C GLY A 84 -6.26 -12.22 -8.87
N PHE A 85 -5.59 -12.44 -10.01
CA PHE A 85 -6.28 -12.77 -11.27
C PHE A 85 -5.76 -14.09 -11.86
N CYS A 86 -6.60 -14.83 -12.58
CA CYS A 86 -6.14 -15.93 -13.42
C CYS A 86 -5.43 -15.37 -14.66
N ASN A 87 -4.65 -16.21 -15.35
CA ASN A 87 -3.86 -15.77 -16.52
C ASN A 87 -4.70 -15.09 -17.61
N ASN A 88 -5.90 -15.61 -17.87
CA ASN A 88 -6.81 -15.05 -18.88
C ASN A 88 -7.22 -13.61 -18.52
N HIS A 89 -7.74 -13.41 -17.31
CA HIS A 89 -8.21 -12.11 -16.86
C HIS A 89 -7.06 -11.11 -16.66
N ASP A 90 -5.95 -11.53 -16.06
CA ASP A 90 -4.78 -10.66 -15.89
C ASP A 90 -4.30 -10.10 -17.24
N THR A 91 -4.22 -10.98 -18.26
CA THR A 91 -3.81 -10.59 -19.61
C THR A 91 -4.85 -9.70 -20.29
N SER A 92 -6.12 -10.09 -20.30
CA SER A 92 -7.14 -9.39 -21.08
C SER A 92 -7.46 -8.01 -20.50
N ILE A 93 -7.60 -7.90 -19.17
CA ILE A 93 -7.98 -6.66 -18.48
C ILE A 93 -6.86 -5.64 -18.57
N PHE A 94 -5.63 -6.04 -18.27
CA PHE A 94 -4.53 -5.09 -18.07
C PHE A 94 -3.61 -4.90 -19.28
N SER A 95 -3.87 -5.58 -20.40
CA SER A 95 -3.07 -5.49 -21.63
C SER A 95 -2.70 -4.05 -22.03
N LYS A 96 -3.63 -3.09 -21.85
CA LYS A 96 -3.45 -1.67 -22.16
C LYS A 96 -2.32 -1.01 -21.37
N ILE A 97 -2.14 -1.39 -20.10
CA ILE A 97 -1.09 -0.87 -19.22
C ILE A 97 0.12 -1.81 -19.09
N GLU A 98 0.11 -2.95 -19.80
CA GLU A 98 1.20 -3.93 -19.83
C GLU A 98 2.09 -3.81 -21.08
N THR A 99 1.76 -2.91 -22.00
CA THR A 99 2.55 -2.67 -23.22
C THR A 99 3.60 -1.59 -22.97
N GLU A 100 4.88 -1.98 -23.00
CA GLU A 100 6.00 -1.06 -22.77
C GLU A 100 5.98 0.12 -23.77
N GLY A 101 6.20 1.33 -23.26
CA GLY A 101 6.32 2.54 -24.07
C GLY A 101 4.99 3.13 -24.58
N ALA A 102 3.85 2.50 -24.31
CA ALA A 102 2.54 2.89 -24.86
C ALA A 102 1.51 3.40 -23.84
N ILE A 103 1.89 3.60 -22.57
CA ILE A 103 0.95 4.02 -21.53
C ILE A 103 0.62 5.49 -21.71
N ASP A 104 -0.66 5.79 -21.94
CA ASP A 104 -1.20 7.15 -21.99
C ASP A 104 -1.84 7.49 -20.64
N PHE A 105 -1.26 8.46 -19.92
CA PHE A 105 -1.78 8.91 -18.63
C PHE A 105 -2.90 9.95 -18.75
N GLN A 106 -3.24 10.39 -19.97
CA GLN A 106 -4.43 11.21 -20.24
C GLN A 106 -5.65 10.34 -20.57
N ASP A 107 -5.43 9.08 -20.97
CA ASP A 107 -6.49 8.10 -21.18
C ASP A 107 -7.07 7.62 -19.84
N TYR A 108 -8.38 7.81 -19.68
CA TYR A 108 -9.11 7.47 -18.45
C TYR A 108 -8.99 5.98 -18.11
N GLU A 109 -9.17 5.11 -19.10
CA GLU A 109 -9.15 3.66 -18.91
C GLU A 109 -7.77 3.18 -18.43
N SER A 110 -6.68 3.73 -18.96
CA SER A 110 -5.32 3.42 -18.51
C SER A 110 -5.12 3.80 -17.04
N CYS A 111 -5.58 4.97 -16.62
CA CYS A 111 -5.51 5.41 -15.23
C CYS A 111 -6.39 4.53 -14.31
N LEU A 112 -7.59 4.18 -14.79
CA LEU A 112 -8.53 3.31 -14.09
C LEU A 112 -7.95 1.91 -13.87
N LEU A 113 -7.24 1.35 -14.85
CA LEU A 113 -6.61 0.03 -14.74
C LEU A 113 -5.51 -0.01 -13.66
N PHE A 114 -4.73 1.06 -13.47
CA PHE A 114 -3.79 1.15 -12.34
C PHE A 114 -4.51 1.17 -10.99
N ALA A 115 -5.59 1.95 -10.88
CA ALA A 115 -6.40 2.01 -9.66
C ALA A 115 -7.08 0.66 -9.38
N LEU A 116 -7.61 0.00 -10.41
CA LEU A 116 -8.25 -1.32 -10.33
C LEU A 116 -7.28 -2.37 -9.80
N ARG A 117 -6.08 -2.46 -10.38
CA ARG A 117 -5.07 -3.42 -9.94
C ARG A 117 -4.62 -3.15 -8.51
N THR A 118 -4.43 -1.88 -8.15
CA THR A 118 -4.11 -1.47 -6.76
C THR A 118 -5.22 -1.88 -5.80
N THR A 119 -6.48 -1.69 -6.19
CA THR A 119 -7.66 -2.06 -5.39
C THR A 119 -7.75 -3.56 -5.14
N TYR A 120 -7.52 -4.37 -6.18
CA TYR A 120 -7.54 -5.81 -6.03
C TYR A 120 -6.36 -6.36 -5.23
N ASN A 121 -5.19 -5.72 -5.31
CA ASN A 121 -4.08 -6.03 -4.41
C ASN A 121 -4.45 -5.75 -2.95
N GLU A 122 -5.10 -4.63 -2.66
CA GLU A 122 -5.54 -4.29 -1.30
C GLU A 122 -6.63 -5.25 -0.80
N LEU A 123 -7.63 -5.57 -1.62
CA LEU A 123 -8.64 -6.58 -1.30
C LEU A 123 -7.99 -7.93 -0.95
N TRP A 124 -7.05 -8.38 -1.78
CA TRP A 124 -6.31 -9.62 -1.54
C TRP A 124 -5.52 -9.59 -0.22
N LEU A 125 -4.84 -8.48 0.08
CA LEU A 125 -4.12 -8.30 1.34
C LEU A 125 -5.06 -8.40 2.55
N LYS A 126 -6.22 -7.73 2.51
CA LYS A 126 -7.22 -7.78 3.59
C LYS A 126 -7.79 -9.18 3.78
N GLU A 127 -8.10 -9.89 2.70
CA GLU A 127 -8.55 -11.29 2.77
C GLU A 127 -7.50 -12.21 3.40
N VAL A 128 -6.23 -12.06 3.00
CA VAL A 128 -5.11 -12.81 3.57
C VAL A 128 -4.96 -12.50 5.06
N VAL A 129 -5.07 -11.22 5.46
CA VAL A 129 -4.99 -10.82 6.88
C VAL A 129 -6.14 -11.43 7.68
N ILE A 130 -7.38 -11.39 7.18
CA ILE A 130 -8.54 -11.99 7.86
C ILE A 130 -8.34 -13.50 8.07
N LYS A 131 -7.96 -14.24 7.03
CA LYS A 131 -7.71 -15.69 7.12
C LYS A 131 -6.53 -16.01 8.04
N MET A 132 -5.46 -15.23 7.95
CA MET A 132 -4.28 -15.39 8.80
C MET A 132 -4.64 -15.19 10.28
N LEU A 133 -5.33 -14.11 10.61
CA LEU A 133 -5.70 -13.81 11.99
C LEU A 133 -6.74 -14.79 12.54
N GLY A 134 -7.69 -15.24 11.72
CA GLY A 134 -8.60 -16.34 12.09
C GLY A 134 -7.82 -17.61 12.45
N CYS A 135 -6.88 -18.03 11.60
CA CYS A 135 -5.99 -19.16 11.88
C CYS A 135 -5.18 -18.98 13.18
N VAL A 136 -4.70 -17.76 13.47
CA VAL A 136 -3.94 -17.45 14.69
C VAL A 136 -4.82 -17.57 15.93
N ILE A 137 -6.04 -17.04 15.89
CA ILE A 137 -7.00 -17.09 17.01
C ILE A 137 -7.41 -18.53 17.31
N ASP A 138 -7.63 -19.35 16.28
CA ASP A 138 -8.02 -20.75 16.43
C ASP A 138 -6.85 -21.65 16.87
N HIS A 139 -5.62 -21.14 16.89
CA HIS A 139 -4.45 -21.93 17.25
C HIS A 139 -4.31 -22.07 18.77
N SER A 140 -4.31 -23.32 19.26
CA SER A 140 -4.19 -23.69 20.69
C SER A 140 -2.95 -23.17 21.45
N GLY A 141 -2.01 -22.53 20.76
CA GLY A 141 -0.77 -22.00 21.33
C GLY A 141 -0.79 -20.48 21.54
N VAL A 142 -1.93 -19.84 21.27
CA VAL A 142 -2.15 -18.40 21.41
C VAL A 142 -3.28 -18.21 22.43
N ASP A 143 -3.11 -17.23 23.33
CA ASP A 143 -4.18 -16.86 24.25
C ASP A 143 -5.37 -16.32 23.43
N THR A 144 -6.49 -17.01 23.52
CA THR A 144 -7.63 -16.93 22.59
C THR A 144 -8.47 -15.67 22.76
N ASP A 145 -8.24 -14.88 23.80
CA ASP A 145 -9.04 -13.68 24.09
C ASP A 145 -8.33 -12.37 23.72
N ASN A 146 -7.85 -12.31 22.47
CA ASN A 146 -7.21 -11.12 21.94
C ASN A 146 -8.21 -10.24 21.17
N GLU A 147 -8.92 -9.38 21.89
CA GLU A 147 -9.87 -8.40 21.34
C GLU A 147 -9.25 -7.55 20.22
N MET A 148 -7.95 -7.24 20.29
CA MET A 148 -7.25 -6.49 19.24
C MET A 148 -7.19 -7.28 17.92
N LEU A 149 -7.01 -8.61 17.94
CA LEU A 149 -7.01 -9.42 16.72
C LEU A 149 -8.42 -9.51 16.12
N LYS A 150 -9.45 -9.72 16.97
CA LYS A 150 -10.85 -9.73 16.53
C LYS A 150 -11.26 -8.40 15.91
N GLU A 151 -10.87 -7.28 16.53
CA GLU A 151 -11.13 -5.95 15.99
C GLU A 151 -10.36 -5.72 14.68
N THR A 152 -9.10 -6.17 14.57
CA THR A 152 -8.36 -6.10 13.30
C THR A 152 -9.07 -6.86 12.18
N ILE A 153 -9.62 -8.04 12.45
CA ILE A 153 -10.44 -8.79 11.49
C ILE A 153 -11.68 -7.98 11.10
N ARG A 154 -12.39 -7.40 12.08
CA ARG A 154 -13.59 -6.59 11.84
C ARG A 154 -13.30 -5.38 10.95
N GLN A 155 -12.22 -4.64 11.24
CA GLN A 155 -11.77 -3.49 10.45
C GLN A 155 -11.39 -3.87 9.02
N ASN A 156 -10.71 -5.00 8.82
CA ASN A 156 -10.40 -5.48 7.47
C ASN A 156 -11.67 -5.88 6.69
N LYS A 157 -12.69 -6.44 7.36
CA LYS A 157 -13.99 -6.72 6.72
C LYS A 157 -14.73 -5.45 6.32
N LEU A 158 -14.69 -4.40 7.14
CA LEU A 158 -15.22 -3.08 6.77
C LEU A 158 -14.48 -2.51 5.56
N GLY A 159 -13.14 -2.55 5.58
CA GLY A 159 -12.34 -2.09 4.45
C GLY A 159 -12.62 -2.86 3.16
N ILE A 160 -12.88 -4.17 3.21
CA ILE A 160 -13.33 -4.92 2.02
C ILE A 160 -14.67 -4.37 1.50
N LYS A 161 -15.64 -4.17 2.39
CA LYS A 161 -16.96 -3.61 2.04
C LYS A 161 -16.84 -2.21 1.43
N ASP A 162 -15.94 -1.37 1.92
CA ASP A 162 -15.68 -0.05 1.35
C ASP A 162 -15.10 -0.18 -0.07
N LEU A 163 -14.18 -1.11 -0.30
CA LEU A 163 -13.58 -1.38 -1.62
C LEU A 163 -14.55 -2.04 -2.62
N GLU A 164 -15.61 -2.73 -2.16
CA GLU A 164 -16.68 -3.25 -3.03
C GLU A 164 -17.41 -2.12 -3.77
N PHE A 165 -17.64 -0.97 -3.11
CA PHE A 165 -18.20 0.21 -3.77
C PHE A 165 -17.32 0.67 -4.93
N TYR A 166 -16.02 0.81 -4.68
CA TYR A 166 -15.07 1.29 -5.68
C TYR A 166 -14.90 0.30 -6.84
N THR A 167 -14.71 -0.99 -6.56
CA THR A 167 -14.59 -2.01 -7.61
C THR A 167 -15.85 -2.08 -8.48
N LYS A 168 -17.04 -1.98 -7.89
CA LYS A 168 -18.30 -1.93 -8.66
C LYS A 168 -18.34 -0.74 -9.61
N SER A 169 -17.96 0.45 -9.17
CA SER A 169 -17.86 1.63 -10.04
C SER A 169 -16.80 1.45 -11.13
N MET A 170 -15.63 0.90 -10.80
CA MET A 170 -14.57 0.66 -11.78
C MET A 170 -15.00 -0.34 -12.87
N TRP A 171 -15.67 -1.43 -12.50
CA TRP A 171 -16.20 -2.39 -13.47
C TRP A 171 -17.29 -1.78 -14.35
N SER A 172 -18.20 -1.00 -13.74
CA SER A 172 -19.22 -0.27 -14.50
C SER A 172 -18.59 0.67 -15.52
N ASP A 173 -17.52 1.38 -15.16
CA ASP A 173 -16.80 2.26 -16.07
C ASP A 173 -16.13 1.50 -17.22
N LEU A 174 -15.51 0.35 -16.95
CA LEU A 174 -14.87 -0.48 -17.98
C LEU A 174 -15.89 -1.06 -18.97
N GLU A 175 -17.04 -1.53 -18.48
CA GLU A 175 -18.10 -2.18 -19.26
C GLU A 175 -18.95 -1.16 -20.04
N ASN A 176 -19.36 -0.08 -19.38
CA ASN A 176 -20.32 0.89 -19.93
C ASN A 176 -19.66 2.16 -20.49
N LYS A 177 -18.32 2.25 -20.42
CA LYS A 177 -17.55 3.44 -20.83
C LYS A 177 -18.00 4.72 -20.13
N THR A 178 -18.41 4.58 -18.86
CA THR A 178 -18.65 5.71 -17.97
C THR A 178 -17.35 6.15 -17.29
N GLU A 179 -17.36 7.34 -16.69
CA GLU A 179 -16.21 7.86 -15.94
C GLU A 179 -16.68 8.28 -14.54
N SER A 180 -16.51 7.40 -13.56
CA SER A 180 -16.91 7.65 -12.17
C SER A 180 -15.77 8.22 -11.30
N PHE A 181 -14.54 8.28 -11.84
CA PHE A 181 -13.35 8.72 -11.11
C PHE A 181 -12.76 9.99 -11.70
N VAL A 182 -11.96 10.69 -10.88
CA VAL A 182 -11.10 11.79 -11.30
C VAL A 182 -9.65 11.31 -11.15
N PHE A 183 -8.85 11.47 -12.20
CA PHE A 183 -7.42 11.16 -12.18
C PHE A 183 -6.60 12.41 -12.48
N GLU A 184 -5.51 12.59 -11.74
CA GLU A 184 -4.50 13.61 -12.00
C GLU A 184 -3.13 12.92 -12.08
N ASN A 185 -2.32 13.32 -13.05
CA ASN A 185 -0.96 12.82 -13.22
C ASN A 185 0.07 13.96 -13.27
N ARG A 186 1.30 13.67 -12.85
CA ARG A 186 2.43 14.61 -12.82
C ARG A 186 3.74 13.89 -13.11
N GLU A 187 4.47 14.40 -14.09
CA GLU A 187 5.86 13.99 -14.30
C GLU A 187 6.81 14.65 -13.28
N MET A 188 7.77 13.87 -12.80
CA MET A 188 8.75 14.25 -11.79
C MET A 188 10.13 13.73 -12.18
N ASP A 189 11.17 14.27 -11.53
CA ASP A 189 12.52 13.73 -11.64
C ASP A 189 12.54 12.23 -11.32
N PHE A 190 13.30 11.49 -12.11
CA PHE A 190 13.43 10.05 -11.98
C PHE A 190 13.86 9.65 -10.56
N LYS A 191 13.11 8.71 -9.98
CA LYS A 191 13.39 8.03 -8.72
C LYS A 191 13.19 6.54 -8.90
N GLU A 192 14.11 5.77 -8.35
CA GLU A 192 14.14 4.32 -8.47
C GLU A 192 13.28 3.62 -7.41
N ILE A 193 12.02 4.07 -7.30
CA ILE A 193 11.02 3.54 -6.37
C ILE A 193 9.70 3.38 -7.12
N CYS A 194 9.01 2.28 -6.87
CA CYS A 194 7.67 2.00 -7.37
C CYS A 194 6.72 1.81 -6.18
N LEU A 195 5.65 2.59 -6.16
CA LEU A 195 4.60 2.63 -5.15
C LEU A 195 3.25 2.45 -5.83
N ASN A 196 2.39 1.64 -5.22
CA ASN A 196 0.97 1.51 -5.52
C ASN A 196 0.27 1.29 -4.19
N ALA A 197 -0.63 2.19 -3.83
CA ALA A 197 -1.31 2.14 -2.55
C ALA A 197 -2.69 2.77 -2.65
N ILE A 198 -3.54 2.38 -1.70
CA ILE A 198 -4.75 3.11 -1.36
C ILE A 198 -4.48 3.89 -0.09
N PHE A 199 -4.85 5.17 -0.09
CA PHE A 199 -4.78 6.04 1.06
C PHE A 199 -6.19 6.45 1.48
N THR A 200 -6.60 5.98 2.65
CA THR A 200 -7.85 6.41 3.29
C THR A 200 -7.69 7.85 3.77
N TYR A 201 -8.48 8.76 3.21
CA TYR A 201 -8.42 10.18 3.53
C TYR A 201 -9.02 10.51 4.91
N ASP A 202 -10.07 9.77 5.28
CA ASP A 202 -10.66 9.83 6.61
C ASP A 202 -9.64 9.41 7.65
N THR A 203 -9.31 10.33 8.56
CA THR A 203 -8.30 10.05 9.57
C THR A 203 -8.84 9.14 10.66
N SER A 204 -7.97 8.36 11.31
CA SER A 204 -8.40 7.49 12.42
C SER A 204 -9.14 8.28 13.51
N SER A 205 -8.73 9.51 13.81
CA SER A 205 -9.45 10.36 14.76
C SER A 205 -10.84 10.77 14.28
N GLU A 206 -11.03 11.07 12.99
CA GLU A 206 -12.36 11.38 12.43
C GLU A 206 -13.28 10.15 12.42
N ILE A 207 -12.75 8.98 12.06
CA ILE A 207 -13.49 7.72 12.07
C ILE A 207 -13.94 7.36 13.49
N MET A 208 -13.02 7.43 14.47
CA MET A 208 -13.34 7.16 15.87
C MET A 208 -14.36 8.15 16.45
N ASP A 209 -14.22 9.45 16.13
CA ASP A 209 -15.17 10.48 16.58
C ASP A 209 -16.57 10.25 15.96
N TYR A 210 -16.63 9.87 14.69
CA TYR A 210 -17.90 9.49 14.04
C TYR A 210 -18.54 8.29 14.74
N GLN A 211 -17.77 7.23 15.00
CA GLN A 211 -18.24 6.03 15.70
C GLN A 211 -18.77 6.35 17.09
N TYR A 212 -18.04 7.19 17.85
CA TYR A 212 -18.45 7.60 19.19
C TYR A 212 -19.76 8.38 19.17
N LYS A 213 -19.88 9.38 18.28
CA LYS A 213 -21.06 10.26 18.19
C LYS A 213 -22.30 9.54 17.67
N ASN A 214 -22.13 8.69 16.66
CA ASN A 214 -23.27 8.06 15.95
C ASN A 214 -23.55 6.62 16.41
N ARG A 215 -22.67 6.04 17.23
CA ARG A 215 -22.74 4.63 17.70
C ARG A 215 -22.84 3.61 16.57
N LYS A 216 -22.22 3.92 15.43
CA LYS A 216 -22.15 3.05 14.24
C LYS A 216 -20.87 3.36 13.45
N ASP A 217 -20.42 2.41 12.65
CA ASP A 217 -19.35 2.65 11.68
C ASP A 217 -19.79 3.67 10.62
N MET A 218 -18.82 4.36 10.02
CA MET A 218 -19.08 5.20 8.85
C MET A 218 -19.69 4.37 7.72
N GLU A 219 -20.55 4.98 6.91
CA GLU A 219 -21.19 4.32 5.77
C GLU A 219 -20.15 3.83 4.75
N ARG A 220 -19.13 4.66 4.50
CA ARG A 220 -17.96 4.39 3.67
C ARG A 220 -16.84 5.41 3.97
N THR A 221 -15.58 4.99 3.94
CA THR A 221 -14.41 5.89 3.93
C THR A 221 -14.07 6.39 2.53
N SER A 222 -13.50 7.59 2.43
CA SER A 222 -13.06 8.17 1.17
C SER A 222 -11.62 7.76 0.84
N GLU A 223 -11.44 7.02 -0.25
CA GLU A 223 -10.17 6.45 -0.69
C GLU A 223 -9.52 7.26 -1.82
N ILE A 224 -8.18 7.33 -1.78
CA ILE A 224 -7.35 7.88 -2.85
C ILE A 224 -6.41 6.78 -3.34
N PHE A 225 -6.48 6.46 -4.64
CA PHE A 225 -5.56 5.54 -5.31
C PHE A 225 -4.29 6.30 -5.67
N ILE A 226 -3.12 5.74 -5.36
CA ILE A 226 -1.84 6.40 -5.56
C ILE A 226 -0.88 5.45 -6.25
N SER A 227 -0.34 5.86 -7.39
CA SER A 227 0.76 5.20 -8.06
C SER A 227 1.92 6.18 -8.23
N TYR A 228 3.14 5.77 -7.87
CA TYR A 228 4.36 6.55 -8.12
C TYR A 228 5.48 5.62 -8.58
N PHE A 229 5.90 5.73 -9.83
CA PHE A 229 6.81 4.75 -10.43
C PHE A 229 7.69 5.34 -11.54
N PRO A 230 8.84 4.72 -11.85
CA PRO A 230 9.68 5.09 -12.97
C PRO A 230 9.02 4.74 -14.31
N TYR A 231 9.05 5.67 -15.26
CA TYR A 231 8.61 5.47 -16.64
C TYR A 231 9.36 6.42 -17.58
N LYS A 232 9.93 5.90 -18.68
CA LYS A 232 10.66 6.69 -19.70
C LYS A 232 11.61 7.77 -19.13
N HIS A 233 12.49 7.39 -18.19
CA HIS A 233 13.46 8.28 -17.53
C HIS A 233 12.87 9.43 -16.69
N LYS A 234 11.58 9.34 -16.35
CA LYS A 234 10.89 10.19 -15.38
C LYS A 234 10.28 9.31 -14.30
N SER A 235 9.76 9.94 -13.25
CA SER A 235 8.80 9.29 -12.36
C SER A 235 7.43 9.89 -12.58
N ILE A 236 6.41 9.05 -12.67
CA ILE A 236 5.03 9.46 -12.84
C ILE A 236 4.34 9.33 -11.50
N LEU A 237 3.79 10.43 -11.00
CA LEU A 237 2.82 10.41 -9.91
C LEU A 237 1.42 10.43 -10.52
N LEU A 238 0.63 9.42 -10.22
CA LEU A 238 -0.78 9.29 -10.59
C LEU A 238 -1.59 9.17 -9.30
N MET A 239 -2.63 10.00 -9.16
CA MET A 239 -3.60 9.86 -8.08
C MET A 239 -5.02 9.87 -8.64
N GLY A 240 -5.88 9.04 -8.06
CA GLY A 240 -7.28 8.92 -8.44
C GLY A 240 -8.22 8.91 -7.24
N TYR A 241 -9.45 9.36 -7.43
CA TYR A 241 -10.52 9.24 -6.43
C TYR A 241 -11.90 9.25 -7.10
N HIS A 242 -12.93 8.73 -6.41
CA HIS A 242 -14.29 8.67 -6.94
C HIS A 242 -14.98 10.04 -6.95
N LYS A 243 -15.78 10.36 -7.98
CA LYS A 243 -16.41 11.68 -8.17
C LYS A 243 -17.32 12.07 -7.01
N ASP A 244 -17.98 11.12 -6.37
CA ASP A 244 -18.81 11.36 -5.16
C ASP A 244 -18.01 11.97 -3.99
N ASP A 245 -16.70 11.69 -3.92
CA ASP A 245 -15.82 12.19 -2.86
C ASP A 245 -15.16 13.54 -3.23
N THR A 246 -15.51 14.15 -4.38
CA THR A 246 -14.83 15.36 -4.92
C THR A 246 -14.81 16.52 -3.93
N ALA A 247 -15.93 16.79 -3.25
CA ALA A 247 -16.02 17.91 -2.30
C ALA A 247 -15.00 17.78 -1.16
N LYS A 248 -14.64 16.53 -0.81
CA LYS A 248 -13.73 16.21 0.28
C LYS A 248 -12.28 16.10 -0.18
N LEU A 249 -12.04 15.45 -1.32
CA LEU A 249 -10.71 15.01 -1.72
C LEU A 249 -9.98 15.96 -2.66
N LYS A 250 -10.70 16.74 -3.48
CA LYS A 250 -10.10 17.56 -4.55
C LYS A 250 -9.01 18.49 -4.03
N SER A 251 -9.28 19.19 -2.93
CA SER A 251 -8.32 20.13 -2.34
C SER A 251 -7.07 19.44 -1.81
N TYR A 252 -7.22 18.24 -1.22
CA TYR A 252 -6.09 17.47 -0.72
C TYR A 252 -5.23 16.91 -1.86
N VAL A 253 -5.85 16.31 -2.88
CA VAL A 253 -5.16 15.80 -4.07
C VAL A 253 -4.39 16.93 -4.76
N ASN A 254 -4.99 18.12 -4.89
CA ASN A 254 -4.32 19.29 -5.46
C ASN A 254 -3.02 19.69 -4.75
N LEU A 255 -2.80 19.31 -3.48
CA LEU A 255 -1.55 19.56 -2.77
C LEU A 255 -0.35 18.81 -3.39
N PHE A 256 -0.61 17.74 -4.15
CA PHE A 256 0.42 16.97 -4.85
C PHE A 256 0.69 17.51 -6.26
N PHE A 257 -0.36 18.01 -6.94
CA PHE A 257 -0.30 18.39 -8.35
C PHE A 257 -0.11 19.89 -8.59
N LYS A 258 -0.68 20.75 -7.75
CA LYS A 258 -0.67 22.21 -7.96
C LYS A 258 0.38 22.95 -7.12
N GLU A 259 0.98 22.28 -6.12
CA GLU A 259 2.07 22.87 -5.34
C GLU A 259 3.46 22.67 -5.97
N ASN A 260 4.42 23.47 -5.49
CA ASN A 260 5.82 23.32 -5.87
C ASN A 260 6.40 21.96 -5.48
N ILE A 261 7.35 21.51 -6.27
CA ILE A 261 7.93 20.16 -6.18
C ILE A 261 8.52 19.85 -4.80
N LYS A 262 9.14 20.83 -4.12
CA LYS A 262 9.73 20.63 -2.78
C LYS A 262 8.67 20.28 -1.74
N ARG A 263 7.47 20.87 -1.82
CA ARG A 263 6.37 20.57 -0.91
C ARG A 263 5.71 19.24 -1.27
N THR A 264 5.52 18.95 -2.55
CA THR A 264 5.05 17.64 -3.03
C THR A 264 5.94 16.51 -2.54
N HIS A 265 7.27 16.65 -2.64
CA HIS A 265 8.23 15.66 -2.16
C HIS A 265 8.07 15.35 -0.67
N LYS A 266 7.93 16.35 0.20
CA LYS A 266 7.71 16.12 1.64
C LYS A 266 6.41 15.37 1.93
N ARG A 267 5.33 15.69 1.20
CA ARG A 267 4.05 14.98 1.33
C ARG A 267 4.16 13.54 0.89
N LEU A 268 4.71 13.31 -0.30
CA LEU A 268 4.92 11.98 -0.84
C LEU A 268 5.84 11.14 0.06
N SER A 269 6.88 11.77 0.64
CA SER A 269 7.75 11.13 1.63
C SER A 269 6.99 10.72 2.89
N SER A 270 6.07 11.56 3.38
CA SER A 270 5.25 11.24 4.55
C SER A 270 4.30 10.09 4.24
N LEU A 271 3.66 10.09 3.06
CA LEU A 271 2.80 8.99 2.62
C LEU A 271 3.57 7.67 2.50
N ILE A 272 4.68 7.65 1.74
CA ILE A 272 5.49 6.44 1.52
C ILE A 272 5.97 5.81 2.84
N ILE A 273 6.33 6.62 3.82
CA ILE A 273 6.93 6.14 5.06
C ILE A 273 5.87 5.72 6.10
N PHE A 274 4.73 6.42 6.18
CA PHE A 274 3.78 6.23 7.28
C PHE A 274 2.45 5.60 6.87
N ASN A 275 2.02 5.77 5.61
CA ASN A 275 0.66 5.41 5.18
C ASN A 275 0.62 4.45 3.97
N CYS A 276 1.76 4.14 3.36
CA CYS A 276 1.82 3.25 2.21
C CYS A 276 2.78 2.08 2.47
N GLU A 277 2.23 0.87 2.55
CA GLU A 277 3.00 -0.33 2.85
C GLU A 277 3.54 -1.04 1.59
N THR A 278 2.93 -0.77 0.43
CA THR A 278 3.16 -1.53 -0.82
C THR A 278 4.05 -0.75 -1.79
N TRP A 279 5.36 -0.81 -1.58
CA TRP A 279 6.36 -0.24 -2.49
C TRP A 279 7.63 -1.09 -2.59
N VAL A 280 8.33 -0.93 -3.70
CA VAL A 280 9.64 -1.53 -3.99
C VAL A 280 10.63 -0.50 -4.49
N CYS A 281 11.92 -0.72 -4.29
CA CYS A 281 12.97 0.17 -4.81
C CYS A 281 14.18 -0.59 -5.34
N SER A 282 15.00 0.10 -6.12
CA SER A 282 16.28 -0.42 -6.61
C SER A 282 17.27 -0.67 -5.47
N ASN A 283 18.34 -1.39 -5.79
CA ASN A 283 19.45 -1.62 -4.87
C ASN A 283 20.21 -0.32 -4.53
N SER A 284 20.45 0.55 -5.50
CA SER A 284 21.04 1.88 -5.29
C SER A 284 20.18 2.74 -4.36
N PHE A 285 18.87 2.82 -4.61
CA PHE A 285 17.95 3.59 -3.79
C PHE A 285 17.85 3.05 -2.36
N TYR A 286 17.79 1.72 -2.20
CA TYR A 286 17.85 1.08 -0.89
C TYR A 286 19.13 1.47 -0.12
N LYS A 287 20.31 1.30 -0.74
CA LYS A 287 21.60 1.64 -0.11
C LYS A 287 21.64 3.11 0.30
N GLU A 288 21.20 4.00 -0.58
CA GLU A 288 21.22 5.44 -0.33
C GLU A 288 20.22 5.87 0.74
N LYS A 289 18.99 5.33 0.73
CA LYS A 289 17.88 5.86 1.53
C LYS A 289 17.51 5.02 2.74
N PHE A 290 17.62 3.69 2.68
CA PHE A 290 16.98 2.78 3.64
C PHE A 290 17.94 1.85 4.39
N GLU A 291 19.12 1.56 3.82
CA GLU A 291 20.08 0.68 4.47
C GLU A 291 20.46 1.20 5.86
N GLY A 292 20.32 0.32 6.86
CA GLY A 292 20.58 0.63 8.26
C GLY A 292 19.48 1.45 8.96
N LEU A 293 18.26 1.50 8.40
CA LEU A 293 17.09 2.17 8.99
C LEU A 293 15.99 1.22 9.50
N ASP A 294 16.22 -0.10 9.56
CA ASP A 294 15.21 -1.08 10.01
C ASP A 294 14.56 -0.67 11.36
N SER A 295 15.36 -0.20 12.32
CA SER A 295 14.88 0.26 13.64
C SER A 295 14.05 1.54 13.54
N GLU A 296 14.48 2.50 12.73
CA GLU A 296 13.76 3.74 12.49
C GLU A 296 12.43 3.51 11.80
N PHE A 297 12.37 2.62 10.80
CA PHE A 297 11.11 2.24 10.14
C PHE A 297 10.17 1.49 11.11
N PHE A 298 10.71 0.62 11.95
CA PHE A 298 9.92 -0.01 13.01
C PHE A 298 9.29 1.02 13.97
N LYS A 299 10.07 2.02 14.39
CA LYS A 299 9.58 3.12 15.23
C LYS A 299 8.58 4.01 14.48
N ALA A 300 8.79 4.23 13.19
CA ALA A 300 7.89 5.01 12.32
C ALA A 300 6.51 4.35 12.21
N MET A 301 6.47 3.04 12.00
CA MET A 301 5.22 2.27 11.97
C MET A 301 4.50 2.30 13.33
N LYS A 302 5.22 2.17 14.45
CA LYS A 302 4.64 2.36 15.80
C LYS A 302 4.09 3.77 16.04
N PHE A 303 4.78 4.77 15.50
CA PHE A 303 4.33 6.14 15.55
C PHE A 303 3.07 6.32 14.70
N SER A 304 3.04 5.76 13.49
CA SER A 304 1.89 5.82 12.57
C SER A 304 0.63 5.21 13.21
N ALA A 305 0.76 4.03 13.83
CA ALA A 305 -0.34 3.37 14.54
C ALA A 305 -0.95 4.20 15.71
N LYS A 306 -0.28 5.27 16.15
CA LYS A 306 -0.76 6.22 17.16
C LYS A 306 -1.05 7.61 16.58
N ASN A 307 -0.68 7.86 15.33
CA ASN A 307 -0.82 9.13 14.65
C ASN A 307 -2.22 9.21 14.05
N GLY A 308 -3.23 9.53 14.88
CA GLY A 308 -4.64 9.60 14.45
C GLY A 308 -4.97 10.70 13.43
N ASN A 309 -3.96 11.30 12.79
CA ASN A 309 -4.10 12.21 11.66
C ASN A 309 -3.07 11.85 10.58
N GLU A 310 -3.48 10.94 9.71
CA GLU A 310 -2.71 10.33 8.63
C GLU A 310 -2.44 11.33 7.48
N ARG A 311 -3.22 12.41 7.40
CA ARG A 311 -3.02 13.52 6.44
C ARG A 311 -1.83 14.41 6.81
N LYS A 312 -1.26 14.25 8.01
CA LYS A 312 -0.15 15.09 8.50
C LYS A 312 1.11 14.90 7.66
N THR A 313 1.71 16.01 7.27
CA THR A 313 3.01 16.03 6.58
C THR A 313 4.13 16.30 7.56
N PHE A 314 5.21 15.52 7.47
CA PHE A 314 6.38 15.65 8.33
C PHE A 314 7.54 16.33 7.61
N ASN A 315 8.44 16.94 8.40
CA ASN A 315 9.52 17.76 7.87
C ASN A 315 10.79 16.95 7.53
N PHE A 316 10.64 15.98 6.63
CA PHE A 316 11.76 15.29 5.98
C PHE A 316 11.40 15.04 4.51
N ASP A 317 12.41 14.76 3.69
CA ASP A 317 12.26 14.57 2.25
C ASP A 317 13.08 13.35 1.83
N LEU A 318 12.40 12.27 1.46
CA LEU A 318 12.96 10.99 1.02
C LEU A 318 13.90 11.16 -0.19
N PHE A 319 13.66 12.18 -1.00
CA PHE A 319 14.38 12.36 -2.26
C PHE A 319 15.63 13.23 -2.12
N LYS A 320 15.91 13.76 -0.92
CA LYS A 320 17.16 14.48 -0.63
C LYS A 320 18.26 13.55 -0.13
N THR A 321 19.51 13.98 -0.33
CA THR A 321 20.71 13.26 0.11
C THR A 321 20.82 13.14 1.63
N ASP A 322 20.29 14.12 2.37
CA ASP A 322 20.31 14.15 3.84
C ASP A 322 19.15 13.37 4.50
N PHE A 323 18.33 12.65 3.72
CA PHE A 323 17.14 11.94 4.20
C PHE A 323 17.41 11.08 5.44
N LYS A 324 18.41 10.19 5.39
CA LYS A 324 18.71 9.26 6.50
C LYS A 324 18.92 10.01 7.82
N MET A 325 19.66 11.11 7.79
CA MET A 325 19.92 11.94 8.96
C MET A 325 18.64 12.67 9.41
N ALA A 326 17.91 13.30 8.49
CA ALA A 326 16.68 14.02 8.80
C ALA A 326 15.60 13.09 9.39
N PHE A 327 15.46 11.89 8.84
CA PHE A 327 14.50 10.89 9.30
C PHE A 327 14.87 10.33 10.68
N LYS A 328 16.15 9.98 10.91
CA LYS A 328 16.63 9.59 12.26
C LYS A 328 16.33 10.66 13.30
N ASN A 329 16.62 11.93 12.96
CA ASN A 329 16.35 13.06 13.83
C ASN A 329 14.86 13.23 14.12
N PHE A 330 14.00 13.06 13.11
CA PHE A 330 12.55 13.06 13.28
C PHE A 330 12.10 11.95 14.24
N ILE A 331 12.49 10.71 13.99
CA ILE A 331 12.10 9.55 14.80
C ILE A 331 12.57 9.70 16.25
N ASN A 332 13.80 10.16 16.47
CA ASN A 332 14.32 10.37 17.82
C ASN A 332 13.54 11.44 18.59
N LYS A 333 13.11 12.51 17.92
CA LYS A 333 12.29 13.57 18.55
C LYS A 333 10.85 13.12 18.79
N SER A 334 10.23 12.51 17.79
CA SER A 334 8.79 12.20 17.79
C SER A 334 8.44 10.91 18.53
N VAL A 335 9.36 9.94 18.61
CA VAL A 335 9.14 8.64 19.27
C VAL A 335 9.96 8.52 20.57
N GLY A 336 11.16 9.12 20.62
CA GLY A 336 12.06 9.01 21.77
C GLY A 336 11.57 9.69 23.05
N GLN A 337 10.64 10.66 22.96
CA GLN A 337 10.06 11.33 24.13
C GLN A 337 8.91 10.55 24.81
N GLN A 338 8.37 9.50 24.19
CA GLN A 338 7.32 8.66 24.80
C GLN A 338 7.81 7.73 25.93
N ARG A 339 9.07 7.84 26.38
CA ARG A 339 9.63 7.10 27.54
C ARG A 339 9.63 7.89 28.86
N ARG A 340 9.03 9.08 28.91
CA ARG A 340 8.93 9.91 30.12
C ARG A 340 7.51 10.42 30.39
N LEU A 341 6.52 9.53 30.30
CA LEU A 341 5.21 9.71 30.94
C LEU A 341 4.75 8.36 31.46
#